data_AF-A0A7X3K175-F1
#
_entry.id   AF-A0A7X3K175-F1
#
_cell.length_a   1.000
_cell.length_b   1.000
_cell.length_c   1.000
_cell.angle_alpha   90.00
_cell.angle_beta   90.00
_cell.angle_gamma   90.00
#
_symmetry.space_group_name_H-M   'P 1'
#
loop_
_entity.id
_entity.type
_entity.pdbx_description
1 polymer ?
#
loop_
_entity_poly.entity_id
_entity_poly.type
_entity_poly.pdbx_seq_one_letter_code
_entity_poly.pdbx_strand_id
1 'polypeptide(L)' 'MLLFLEKLQAKRGTIARQLEQAEFEAIRPVLCGELKAIDQVIEEYVLLFDLQEDAGSSTTLPRNEREE' A
#
# COMPACT_ATOMS: atom_id res chain seq x y z
N MET A 1 0.47 -9.20 13.29
CA MET A 1 0.11 -9.22 11.86
C MET A 1 0.37 -7.84 11.25
N LEU A 2 -0.34 -6.79 11.68
CA LEU A 2 -0.15 -5.42 11.17
C LEU A 2 1.28 -4.85 11.35
N LEU A 3 1.99 -5.18 12.43
CA LEU A 3 3.39 -4.75 12.62
C LEU A 3 4.33 -5.16 11.47
N PHE A 4 4.07 -6.30 10.81
CA PHE A 4 4.87 -6.71 9.66
C PHE A 4 4.58 -5.82 8.44
N LEU A 5 3.29 -5.55 8.18
CA LEU A 5 2.86 -4.64 7.13
C LEU A 5 3.40 -3.22 7.36
N GLU A 6 3.35 -2.71 8.60
CA GLU A 6 3.94 -1.41 8.97
C GLU A 6 5.43 -1.36 8.68
N LYS A 7 6.18 -2.43 9.00
CA LYS A 7 7.61 -2.51 8.70
C LYS A 7 7.87 -2.50 7.19
N LEU A 8 7.07 -3.21 6.40
CA LEU A 8 7.18 -3.20 4.93
C LEU A 8 6.86 -1.82 4.36
N GLN A 9 5.82 -1.15 4.85
CA GLN A 9 5.46 0.21 4.45
C GLN A 9 6.56 1.24 4.80
N ALA A 10 7.16 1.13 5.99
CA ALA A 10 8.29 1.97 6.39
C ALA A 10 9.52 1.75 5.48
N LYS A 11 9.83 0.48 5.15
CA LYS A 11 10.92 0.15 4.23
C LYS A 11 10.66 0.67 2.82
N ARG A 12 9.44 0.48 2.31
CA ARG A 12 8.96 1.03 1.02
C ARG A 12 9.17 2.55 0.96
N GLY A 13 8.72 3.27 1.98
CA GLY A 13 8.89 4.73 2.07
C GLY A 13 10.36 5.17 2.13
N THR A 14 11.21 4.39 2.77
CA THR A 14 12.67 4.66 2.81
C THR A 14 13.29 4.54 1.43
N ILE A 15 13.00 3.47 0.69
CA ILE A 15 13.55 3.26 -0.66
C ILE A 15 12.99 4.29 -1.65
N ALA A 16 11.71 4.63 -1.54
CA ALA A 16 11.11 5.68 -2.36
C ALA A 16 11.84 7.03 -2.17
N ARG A 17 12.15 7.41 -0.93
CA ARG A 17 12.96 8.60 -0.65
C ARG A 17 14.37 8.51 -1.21
N GLN A 18 15.02 7.35 -1.15
CA GLN A 18 16.35 7.16 -1.73
C GLN A 18 16.36 7.38 -3.25
N LEU A 19 15.29 6.99 -3.94
CA LEU A 19 15.16 7.25 -5.39
C LEU A 19 15.08 8.75 -5.75
N GLU A 20 14.78 9.62 -4.79
CA GLU A 20 14.72 11.07 -4.98
C GLU A 20 16.07 11.75 -4.70
N GLN A 21 17.06 11.03 -4.15
CA GLN A 21 18.34 11.60 -3.75
C GLN A 21 19.42 11.29 -4.80
N ALA A 22 20.16 12.32 -5.20
CA ALA A 22 21.22 12.21 -6.23
C ALA A 22 22.36 11.25 -5.84
N GLU A 23 22.60 11.07 -4.55
CA GLU A 23 23.64 10.15 -4.03
C GLU A 23 23.39 8.67 -4.38
N PHE A 24 22.14 8.31 -4.71
CA PHE A 24 21.77 6.94 -5.09
C PHE A 24 21.61 6.72 -6.59
N GLU A 25 21.95 7.70 -7.44
CA GLU A 25 21.75 7.61 -8.89
C GLU A 25 22.45 6.39 -9.51
N ALA A 26 23.66 6.09 -9.06
CA ALA A 26 24.45 4.96 -9.53
C ALA A 26 23.80 3.59 -9.25
N ILE A 27 22.93 3.50 -8.24
CA ILE A 27 22.24 2.26 -7.85
C ILE A 27 20.72 2.33 -8.08
N ARG A 28 20.22 3.36 -8.78
CA ARG A 28 18.79 3.57 -9.04
C ARG A 28 18.09 2.32 -9.62
N PRO A 29 18.67 1.54 -10.56
CA PRO A 29 18.02 0.32 -11.06
C PRO A 29 17.80 -0.75 -9.98
N VAL A 30 18.72 -0.86 -9.03
CA VAL A 30 18.63 -1.80 -7.90
C VAL A 30 17.51 -1.38 -6.96
N LEU A 31 17.47 -0.10 -6.59
CA LEU A 31 16.43 0.46 -5.72
C LEU A 31 15.03 0.33 -6.34
N CYS A 32 14.90 0.54 -7.65
CA CYS A 32 13.65 0.30 -8.37
C CYS A 32 13.21 -1.17 -8.31
N GLY A 33 14.15 -2.11 -8.43
CA GLY A 33 13.87 -3.54 -8.29
C GLY A 33 13.44 -3.91 -6.87
N GLU A 34 14.13 -3.40 -5.86
CA GLU A 34 13.80 -3.64 -4.46
C GLU A 34 12.44 -3.05 -4.08
N LEU A 35 12.13 -1.83 -4.53
CA LEU A 35 10.84 -1.19 -4.29
C LEU A 35 9.69 -2.03 -4.88
N LYS A 36 9.83 -2.49 -6.12
CA LYS A 36 8.84 -3.37 -6.76
C LYS A 36 8.64 -4.68 -6.01
N ALA A 37 9.72 -5.30 -5.52
CA ALA A 37 9.62 -6.53 -4.74
C ALA A 37 8.87 -6.30 -3.42
N ILE A 38 9.12 -5.17 -2.74
CA ILE A 38 8.40 -4.84 -1.51
C ILE A 38 6.92 -4.55 -1.78
N ASP A 39 6.61 -3.82 -2.87
CA ASP A 39 5.23 -3.56 -3.28
C ASP A 39 4.48 -4.88 -3.52
N GLN A 40 5.07 -5.84 -4.24
CA GLN A 40 4.47 -7.16 -4.48
C GLN A 40 4.21 -7.91 -3.17
N VAL A 41 5.17 -7.94 -2.25
CA VAL A 41 4.99 -8.62 -0.95
C VAL A 41 3.91 -7.95 -0.12
N ILE A 42 3.79 -6.62 -0.17
CA ILE A 42 2.70 -5.89 0.51
C ILE A 42 1.35 -6.29 -0.08
N GLU A 43 1.21 -6.29 -1.41
CA GLU A 43 -0.03 -6.68 -2.10
C GLU A 43 -0.44 -8.12 -1.77
N GLU A 44 0.50 -9.06 -1.87
CA GLU A 44 0.29 -10.46 -1.51
C GLU A 44 -0.10 -10.62 -0.03
N TYR A 45 0.53 -9.87 0.87
CA TYR A 45 0.21 -9.90 2.30
C TYR A 45 -1.20 -9.38 2.58
N VAL A 46 -1.58 -8.25 1.98
CA VAL A 46 -2.92 -7.68 2.13
C VAL A 46 -3.98 -8.65 1.62
N LEU A 47 -3.75 -9.26 0.44
CA LEU A 47 -4.67 -10.25 -0.13
C LEU A 47 -4.78 -11.51 0.73
N LEU A 48 -3.65 -12.05 1.20
CA LEU A 48 -3.61 -13.29 1.98
C LEU A 48 -4.39 -13.17 3.30
N PHE A 49 -4.40 -11.98 3.88
CA PHE A 49 -5.02 -11.70 5.17
C PHE A 49 -6.31 -10.89 5.07
N ASP A 50 -6.81 -10.66 3.85
CA ASP A 50 -8.00 -9.84 3.56
C ASP A 50 -7.97 -8.50 4.33
N LEU A 51 -6.82 -7.84 4.34
CA LEU A 51 -6.59 -6.60 5.09
C LEU A 51 -7.14 -5.37 4.36
N GLN A 52 -8.08 -5.55 3.42
CA GLN A 52 -8.81 -4.43 2.88
C GLN A 52 -9.59 -3.82 4.05
N GLU A 53 -9.12 -2.69 4.57
CA GLU A 53 -9.97 -1.83 5.38
C GLU A 53 -11.24 -1.61 4.55
N ASP A 54 -12.40 -1.91 5.11
CA ASP A 54 -13.71 -1.63 4.50
C ASP A 54 -13.80 -0.14 4.14
N ALA A 55 -13.24 0.25 3.00
CA ALA A 55 -13.40 1.56 2.37
C ALA A 55 -14.81 1.66 1.75
N GLY A 56 -15.81 1.07 2.42
CA GLY A 56 -17.13 0.77 1.90
C GLY A 56 -18.23 0.62 2.97
N SER A 57 -17.95 0.79 4.28
CA SER A 57 -19.02 0.94 5.29
C SER A 57 -19.37 2.41 5.54
N SER A 58 -19.42 3.25 4.51
CA SER A 58 -20.31 4.41 4.55
C SER A 58 -21.71 3.89 4.30
N THR A 59 -22.42 3.59 5.38
CA THR A 59 -23.87 3.38 5.40
C THR A 59 -24.56 4.49 4.61
N THR A 60 -25.02 4.19 3.40
CA THR A 60 -26.09 4.94 2.74
C THR A 60 -27.03 3.96 2.03
N LEU A 61 -27.89 3.33 2.82
CA LEU A 61 -29.18 2.81 2.38
C LEU A 61 -30.23 3.20 3.44
N PRO A 62 -31.49 3.52 3.10
CA PRO A 62 -32.07 3.81 1.79
C PRO A 62 -32.75 5.20 1.75
N ARG A 63 -32.90 5.80 0.56
CA ARG A 63 -34.00 6.78 0.35
C ARG A 63 -34.98 6.17 -0.63
N ASN A 64 -35.86 5.33 -0.09
CA ASN A 64 -37.05 4.88 -0.79
C ASN A 64 -38.26 5.39 -0.02
N GLU A 65 -38.70 6.59 -0.37
CA GLU A 65 -40.08 7.03 -0.19
C GLU A 65 -40.56 7.43 -1.59
N ARG A 66 -41.14 6.45 -2.28
CA ARG A 66 -42.02 6.68 -3.42
C ARG A 66 -43.31 7.28 -2.86
N GLU A 67 -43.81 8.28 -3.58
CA GLU A 67 -45.22 8.51 -3.91
C GLU A 67 -46.27 8.27 -2.80
N GLU A 68 -46.81 9.36 -2.24
CA GLU A 68 -48.26 9.68 -2.21
C GLU A 68 -48.48 11.18 -2.01
#